data_AF-A0A0N0VD13-F1
#
_entry.id   AF-A0A0N0VD13-F1
#
_cell.length_a   1.000
_cell.length_b   1.000
_cell.length_c   1.000
_cell.angle_alpha   90.00
_cell.angle_beta   90.00
_cell.angle_gamma   90.00
#
_symmetry.space_group_name_H-M   'P 1'
#
loop_
_entity.id
_entity.type
_entity.pdbx_description
1 polymer ?
#
loop_
_entity_poly.entity_id
_entity_poly.type
_entity_poly.pdbx_seq_one_letter_code
_entity_poly.pdbx_strand_id
1 'polypeptide(L)'
;MLSLDKKQKKKGNMNNKSSTAASNAAVENASVDWGSKLVLFERCDTLPLHSEVELTVQFTGTVQAFDHGGIYAARTEGTSNSAEDRALLTHLEVRFARCAFPCPDDPQYRLDWQLKSVQLPDSYTAVLTNGEEQGRRALTAQRAVQRSFAPCGPLPAYSFSFACFPEPLEEVASTMAIPEFAGGIAEGLQSHAGTIPCATIPVRVLARRQARIPAATLERVLHITKEAVATLQQRFDCPLPLLQCRHLDVLLGPTMPFISGMEHHCCIILNETMYQSGKKASGGGGSAEAEQTELIIHELAHHWMGNALGLPFPVKEGVCQVLEQCIGDTLLGKPMRKFKPDSAAVAPAGATGNQDAAVSTKTNPISQMIQAAEKGHEFTGSSYQQALKAIRHFVADRGFAVFERSLRHIVHAQVLLPTIAVEEQGGTQMLRCVGGDVPPPPYLSTEAFLRSMKLLSS
;
A
#
# COMPACT_ATOMS: atom_id res chain seq x y z
N MET A 1 2.81 -9.00 -8.27
CA MET A 1 3.44 -10.32 -8.57
C MET A 1 4.98 -10.24 -8.42
N LEU A 2 5.49 -10.42 -7.20
CA LEU A 2 6.93 -10.40 -6.90
C LEU A 2 7.59 -11.73 -7.34
N SER A 3 8.32 -11.72 -8.45
CA SER A 3 9.19 -12.85 -8.84
C SER A 3 10.58 -12.67 -8.21
N LEU A 4 10.86 -13.42 -7.14
CA LEU A 4 12.18 -13.50 -6.51
C LEU A 4 12.81 -14.85 -6.86
N ASP A 5 13.69 -14.88 -7.86
CA ASP A 5 14.39 -16.09 -8.26
C ASP A 5 15.74 -16.27 -7.54
N LYS A 6 15.84 -17.44 -6.89
CA LYS A 6 16.98 -18.27 -6.44
C LYS A 6 18.38 -17.65 -6.21
N LYS A 7 18.78 -17.64 -4.93
CA LYS A 7 20.17 -17.49 -4.43
C LYS A 7 21.09 -18.64 -4.88
N GLN A 8 22.25 -18.29 -5.45
CA GLN A 8 23.43 -19.16 -5.50
C GLN A 8 24.18 -19.14 -4.15
N LYS A 9 24.41 -20.33 -3.58
CA LYS A 9 25.25 -20.57 -2.39
C LYS A 9 26.73 -20.51 -2.77
N LYS A 10 27.53 -19.74 -2.04
CA LYS A 10 28.98 -19.96 -1.93
C LYS A 10 29.36 -20.11 -0.46
N LYS A 11 29.88 -21.29 -0.12
CA LYS A 11 30.40 -21.68 1.20
C LYS A 11 31.74 -20.96 1.45
N GLY A 12 31.90 -20.41 2.65
CA GLY A 12 33.17 -19.98 3.22
C GLY A 12 33.16 -20.29 4.71
N ASN A 13 34.04 -21.20 5.11
CA ASN A 13 34.15 -21.83 6.43
C ASN A 13 35.19 -21.07 7.26
N MET A 14 34.95 -20.77 8.54
CA MET A 14 36.04 -20.53 9.51
C MET A 14 35.58 -20.63 10.98
N ASN A 15 35.95 -21.78 11.57
CA ASN A 15 36.44 -22.06 12.93
C ASN A 15 35.89 -21.36 14.20
N ASN A 16 35.25 -22.23 15.01
CA ASN A 16 35.37 -22.43 16.46
C ASN A 16 36.49 -21.70 17.23
N LYS A 17 36.10 -21.16 18.40
CA LYS A 17 36.64 -21.57 19.71
C LYS A 17 35.65 -21.25 20.84
N SER A 18 35.31 -22.28 21.61
CA SER A 18 34.57 -22.24 22.87
C SER A 18 35.51 -22.00 24.05
N SER A 19 35.08 -21.21 25.04
CA SER A 19 35.37 -21.51 26.45
C SER A 19 34.39 -20.79 27.37
N THR A 20 33.62 -21.58 28.10
CA THR A 20 32.74 -21.27 29.22
C THR A 20 33.49 -20.73 30.44
N ALA A 21 32.94 -19.69 31.08
CA ALA A 21 32.99 -19.52 32.53
C ALA A 21 31.81 -18.66 32.98
N ALA A 22 30.96 -19.23 33.83
CA ALA A 22 29.83 -18.56 34.47
C ALA A 22 30.31 -17.73 35.66
N SER A 23 29.82 -16.50 35.77
CA SER A 23 29.74 -15.78 37.05
C SER A 23 28.48 -14.93 37.07
N ASN A 24 27.62 -15.22 38.04
CA ASN A 24 26.44 -14.43 38.40
C ASN A 24 26.85 -12.99 38.74
N ALA A 25 26.40 -12.03 37.94
CA ALA A 25 26.39 -10.62 38.28
C ALA A 25 25.07 -10.01 37.80
N ALA A 26 24.58 -9.04 38.57
CA ALA A 26 23.29 -8.39 38.53
C ALA A 26 22.67 -8.19 37.14
N VAL A 27 21.34 -8.38 37.06
CA VAL A 27 20.50 -7.91 35.95
C VAL A 27 20.48 -6.38 36.01
N GLU A 28 21.57 -5.75 35.59
CA GLU A 28 21.50 -4.39 35.08
C GLU A 28 20.65 -4.44 33.82
N ASN A 29 19.71 -3.50 33.71
CA ASN A 29 18.89 -3.26 32.54
C ASN A 29 19.76 -3.38 31.29
N ALA A 30 19.69 -4.52 30.61
CA ALA A 30 20.34 -4.72 29.34
C ALA A 30 19.76 -3.64 28.43
N SER A 31 20.56 -2.61 28.17
CA SER A 31 20.22 -1.56 27.24
C SER A 31 19.94 -2.26 25.93
N VAL A 32 18.66 -2.34 25.55
CA VAL A 32 18.29 -2.84 24.24
C VAL A 32 19.05 -1.97 23.25
N ASP A 33 19.95 -2.56 22.47
CA ASP A 33 20.62 -1.87 21.38
C ASP A 33 19.58 -1.63 20.28
N TRP A 34 18.99 -0.44 20.30
CA TRP A 34 17.89 -0.07 19.41
C TRP A 34 18.35 0.24 17.97
N GLY A 35 19.65 0.22 17.68
CA GLY A 35 20.22 0.48 16.35
C GLY A 35 19.97 1.90 15.80
N SER A 36 20.45 2.15 14.58
CA SER A 36 20.46 3.46 13.89
C SER A 36 19.11 3.96 13.33
N LYS A 37 17.98 3.37 13.76
CA LYS A 37 16.66 3.54 13.11
C LYS A 37 15.62 4.29 13.94
N LEU A 38 16.01 4.83 15.08
CA LEU A 38 15.17 5.63 15.97
C LEU A 38 15.84 6.97 16.23
N VAL A 39 15.03 8.03 16.30
CA VAL A 39 15.44 9.34 16.80
C VAL A 39 14.67 9.55 18.10
N LEU A 40 15.40 9.76 19.19
CA LEU A 40 14.83 10.00 20.52
C LEU A 40 14.84 11.49 20.80
N PHE A 41 13.68 12.02 21.20
CA PHE A 41 13.53 13.41 21.62
C PHE A 41 13.30 13.42 23.13
N GLU A 42 14.30 13.89 23.87
CA GLU A 42 14.23 13.98 25.34
C GLU A 42 13.81 15.40 25.74
N ARG A 43 12.79 15.51 26.60
CA ARG A 43 12.48 16.75 27.34
C ARG A 43 12.83 16.55 28.81
N CYS A 44 13.27 17.62 29.46
CA CYS A 44 13.54 17.62 30.91
C CYS A 44 12.27 17.45 31.75
N ASP A 45 11.11 17.84 31.21
CA ASP A 45 9.81 17.78 31.90
C ASP A 45 8.85 16.79 31.22
N THR A 46 7.92 16.22 32.01
CA THR A 46 6.88 15.34 31.50
C THR A 46 5.89 16.11 30.63
N LEU A 47 5.51 15.53 29.48
CA LEU A 47 4.42 16.07 28.65
C LEU A 47 3.07 15.72 29.32
N PRO A 48 2.22 16.71 29.64
CA PRO A 48 0.88 16.43 30.16
C PRO A 48 0.10 15.55 29.19
N LEU A 49 -0.73 14.64 29.74
CA LEU A 49 -1.67 13.88 28.92
C LEU A 49 -2.56 14.84 28.14
N HIS A 50 -2.86 14.48 26.89
CA HIS A 50 -3.66 15.28 25.95
C HIS A 50 -3.06 16.64 25.56
N SER A 51 -1.77 16.86 25.81
CA SER A 51 -1.07 18.01 25.23
C SER A 51 -0.72 17.78 23.76
N GLU A 52 -0.96 18.78 22.92
CA GLU A 52 -0.44 18.83 21.57
C GLU A 52 0.93 19.51 21.59
N VAL A 53 1.87 18.97 20.82
CA VAL A 53 3.22 19.52 20.67
C VAL A 53 3.58 19.61 19.20
N GLU A 54 4.27 20.69 18.82
CA GLU A 54 4.88 20.79 17.50
C GLU A 54 6.34 20.35 17.59
N LEU A 55 6.70 19.35 16.80
CA LEU A 55 8.08 18.89 16.63
C LEU A 55 8.59 19.29 15.24
N THR A 56 9.58 20.19 15.21
CA THR A 56 10.27 20.57 13.97
C THR A 56 11.64 19.91 13.91
N VAL A 57 11.91 19.16 12.84
CA VAL A 57 13.20 18.48 12.62
C VAL A 57 13.80 18.94 11.30
N GLN A 58 15.02 19.46 11.35
CA GLN A 58 15.82 19.75 10.15
C GLN A 58 16.81 18.60 9.94
N PHE A 59 16.84 18.04 8.74
CA PHE A 59 17.73 16.94 8.39
C PHE A 59 18.21 17.07 6.95
N THR A 60 19.29 16.35 6.63
CA THR A 60 19.79 16.18 5.28
C THR A 60 19.99 14.70 5.01
N GLY A 61 19.85 14.30 3.76
CA GLY A 61 19.98 12.91 3.34
C GLY A 61 20.50 12.83 1.91
N THR A 62 20.94 11.65 1.51
CA THR A 62 21.35 11.37 0.13
C THR A 62 20.20 10.72 -0.61
N VAL A 63 19.92 11.18 -1.83
CA VAL A 63 18.99 10.49 -2.74
C VAL A 63 19.54 9.09 -3.02
N GLN A 64 18.69 8.10 -2.83
CA GLN A 64 19.07 6.69 -2.91
C GLN A 64 19.31 6.25 -4.36
N ALA A 65 20.10 5.20 -4.50
CA ALA A 65 20.24 4.51 -5.78
C ALA A 65 18.90 3.86 -6.19
N PHE A 66 18.75 3.60 -7.48
CA PHE A 66 17.52 3.11 -8.11
C PHE A 66 16.97 1.79 -7.53
N ASP A 67 17.80 1.01 -6.85
CA ASP A 67 17.48 -0.29 -6.23
C ASP A 67 17.23 -0.21 -4.72
N HIS A 68 17.08 0.98 -4.15
CA HIS A 68 16.88 1.21 -2.72
C HIS A 68 15.61 2.04 -2.45
N GLY A 69 14.82 1.61 -1.45
CA GLY A 69 13.63 2.35 -1.02
C GLY A 69 13.95 3.70 -0.36
N GLY A 70 12.93 4.54 -0.19
CA GLY A 70 13.02 5.93 0.25
C GLY A 70 12.78 6.87 -0.92
N ILE A 71 13.56 7.95 -1.03
CA ILE A 71 13.62 8.82 -2.21
C ILE A 71 14.77 8.31 -3.09
N TYR A 72 14.48 7.90 -4.32
CA TYR A 72 15.47 7.37 -5.24
C TYR A 72 15.48 8.11 -6.57
N ALA A 73 16.64 8.09 -7.24
CA ALA A 73 16.78 8.57 -8.60
C ALA A 73 16.59 7.42 -9.59
N ALA A 74 15.70 7.60 -10.57
CA ALA A 74 15.46 6.65 -11.64
C ALA A 74 16.73 6.42 -12.48
N ARG A 75 16.92 5.19 -12.97
CA ARG A 75 17.99 4.90 -13.93
C ARG A 75 17.54 5.34 -15.32
N THR A 76 18.24 6.31 -15.91
CA THR A 76 18.03 6.68 -17.31
C THR A 76 19.01 5.89 -18.17
N GLU A 77 18.53 5.00 -19.04
CA GLU A 77 19.38 4.38 -20.06
C GLU A 77 19.65 5.40 -21.16
N GLY A 78 20.93 5.71 -21.41
CA GLY A 78 21.37 6.46 -22.60
C GLY A 78 21.39 7.99 -22.51
N THR A 79 21.12 8.62 -21.37
CA THR A 79 21.39 10.06 -21.18
C THR A 79 22.75 10.30 -20.53
N SER A 80 23.34 11.47 -20.78
CA SER A 80 24.54 11.92 -20.08
C SER A 80 24.36 11.78 -18.57
N ASN A 81 25.41 11.31 -17.88
CA ASN A 81 25.47 11.04 -16.43
C ASN A 81 25.22 12.26 -15.51
N SER A 82 24.63 13.34 -16.01
CA SER A 82 24.21 14.49 -15.21
C SER A 82 23.13 14.03 -14.21
N ALA A 83 23.35 14.31 -12.93
CA ALA A 83 22.39 14.03 -11.87
C ALA A 83 21.13 14.93 -11.97
N GLU A 84 21.21 16.02 -12.74
CA GLU A 84 20.16 17.04 -12.88
C GLU A 84 19.01 16.58 -13.80
N ASP A 85 19.21 15.50 -14.57
CA ASP A 85 18.27 14.99 -15.58
C ASP A 85 17.57 13.68 -15.17
N ARG A 86 17.60 13.32 -13.88
CA ARG A 86 16.98 12.07 -13.39
C ARG A 86 15.64 12.33 -12.75
N ALA A 87 14.65 11.51 -13.07
CA ALA A 87 13.41 11.51 -12.31
C ALA A 87 13.69 11.09 -10.86
N LEU A 88 13.05 11.76 -9.91
CA LEU A 88 13.08 11.42 -8.49
C LEU A 88 11.74 10.82 -8.13
N LEU A 89 11.72 9.70 -7.42
CA LEU A 89 10.51 9.00 -7.04
C LEU A 89 10.61 8.51 -5.59
N THR A 90 9.47 8.27 -4.97
CA THR A 90 9.37 7.64 -3.65
C THR A 90 8.95 6.17 -3.74
N HIS A 91 9.60 5.30 -2.98
CA HIS A 91 9.09 3.98 -2.64
C HIS A 91 9.28 3.74 -1.15
N LEU A 92 8.20 3.88 -0.38
CA LEU A 92 8.28 3.99 1.08
C LEU A 92 7.88 2.69 1.79
N GLU A 93 7.29 1.73 1.06
CA GLU A 93 6.92 0.42 1.59
C GLU A 93 8.13 -0.53 1.67
N VAL A 94 8.37 -1.29 2.73
CA VAL A 94 7.50 -1.56 3.89
C VAL A 94 7.74 -0.64 5.08
N ARG A 95 8.97 -0.15 5.20
CA ARG A 95 9.46 0.74 6.27
C ARG A 95 10.63 1.59 5.75
N PHE A 96 10.49 2.12 4.55
CA PHE A 96 11.48 3.00 3.92
C PHE A 96 11.09 4.48 4.00
N ALA A 97 9.91 4.83 4.52
CA ALA A 97 9.56 6.23 4.81
C ALA A 97 10.62 6.90 5.71
N ARG A 98 11.13 6.16 6.70
CA ARG A 98 12.22 6.63 7.58
C ARG A 98 13.54 6.96 6.87
N CYS A 99 13.74 6.46 5.64
CA CYS A 99 14.91 6.76 4.82
C CYS A 99 14.74 8.07 4.03
N ALA A 100 13.52 8.60 3.96
CA ALA A 100 13.16 9.86 3.32
C ALA A 100 12.99 11.00 4.35
N PHE A 101 12.33 10.72 5.48
CA PHE A 101 12.05 11.70 6.53
C PHE A 101 11.81 11.01 7.90
N PRO A 102 12.09 11.66 9.04
CA PRO A 102 11.76 11.12 10.36
C PRO A 102 10.24 11.00 10.57
N CYS A 103 9.72 9.79 10.77
CA CYS A 103 8.30 9.57 11.03
C CYS A 103 8.02 8.26 11.80
N PRO A 104 6.82 8.11 12.39
CA PRO A 104 6.28 6.82 12.83
C PRO A 104 6.06 5.87 11.65
N ASP A 105 7.11 5.17 11.27
CA ASP A 105 7.15 4.31 10.08
C ASP A 105 6.72 2.87 10.39
N ASP A 106 5.45 2.74 10.78
CA ASP A 106 4.74 1.48 11.01
C ASP A 106 3.32 1.59 10.42
N PRO A 107 2.82 0.58 9.67
CA PRO A 107 1.50 0.61 9.05
C PRO A 107 0.31 0.86 9.99
N GLN A 108 0.48 0.66 11.31
CA GLN A 108 -0.56 0.97 12.30
C GLN A 108 -0.75 2.47 12.52
N TYR A 109 0.28 3.30 12.33
CA TYR A 109 0.19 4.74 12.49
C TYR A 109 -0.35 5.36 11.22
N ARG A 110 -1.41 6.17 11.32
CA ARG A 110 -1.93 6.96 10.21
C ARG A 110 -1.93 8.43 10.60
N LEU A 111 -1.39 9.26 9.72
CA LEU A 111 -1.18 10.69 9.93
C LEU A 111 -1.76 11.46 8.76
N ASP A 112 -2.14 12.71 9.01
CA ASP A 112 -2.32 13.68 7.92
C ASP A 112 -0.92 14.06 7.39
N TRP A 113 -0.72 13.94 6.08
CA TRP A 113 0.53 14.25 5.40
C TRP A 113 0.37 15.51 4.56
N GLN A 114 1.43 16.31 4.48
CA GLN A 114 1.44 17.46 3.56
C GLN A 114 2.86 17.71 3.06
N LEU A 115 3.03 17.74 1.74
CA LEU A 115 4.22 18.31 1.12
C LEU A 115 4.09 19.84 1.10
N LYS A 116 4.35 20.48 2.26
CA LYS A 116 4.20 21.94 2.43
C LYS A 116 4.96 22.74 1.38
N SER A 117 6.18 22.29 1.05
CA SER A 117 7.01 22.90 0.03
C SER A 117 8.01 21.91 -0.54
N VAL A 118 8.17 21.90 -1.86
CA VAL A 118 9.32 21.28 -2.55
C VAL A 118 9.99 22.35 -3.42
N GLN A 119 11.31 22.45 -3.32
CA GLN A 119 12.13 23.34 -4.14
C GLN A 119 13.02 22.47 -5.04
N LEU A 120 12.85 22.63 -6.35
CA LEU A 120 13.59 21.87 -7.36
C LEU A 120 14.23 22.83 -8.36
N PRO A 121 15.31 22.44 -9.06
CA PRO A 121 15.81 23.17 -10.22
C PRO A 121 14.69 23.47 -11.23
N ASP A 122 14.79 24.59 -11.95
CA ASP A 122 13.81 25.00 -12.95
C ASP A 122 13.65 24.00 -14.12
N SER A 123 14.62 23.09 -14.30
CA SER A 123 14.52 21.95 -15.21
C SER A 123 13.42 20.94 -14.82
N TYR A 124 13.02 20.86 -13.54
CA TYR A 124 11.94 19.97 -13.10
C TYR A 124 10.57 20.54 -13.46
N THR A 125 9.98 20.02 -14.52
CA THR A 125 8.75 20.53 -15.11
C THR A 125 7.49 19.89 -14.54
N ALA A 126 7.55 18.64 -14.07
CA ALA A 126 6.42 17.95 -13.46
C ALA A 126 6.73 17.49 -12.02
N VAL A 127 5.74 17.63 -11.15
CA VAL A 127 5.73 17.10 -9.78
C VAL A 127 4.37 16.45 -9.56
N LEU A 128 4.38 15.18 -9.16
CA LEU A 128 3.21 14.41 -8.77
C LEU A 128 3.29 14.12 -7.27
N THR A 129 2.17 14.20 -6.58
CA THR A 129 2.03 13.83 -5.17
C THR A 129 0.55 13.54 -4.89
N ASN A 130 0.24 13.04 -3.70
CA ASN A 130 -1.13 12.70 -3.30
C ASN A 130 -2.04 13.94 -3.22
N GLY A 131 -1.50 15.10 -2.85
CA GLY A 131 -2.25 16.35 -2.70
C GLY A 131 -2.19 17.25 -3.94
N GLU A 132 -3.20 18.12 -4.10
CA GLU A 132 -3.27 19.09 -5.20
C GLU A 132 -2.24 20.22 -5.06
N GLU A 133 -1.71 20.71 -6.19
CA GLU A 133 -0.81 21.87 -6.19
C GLU A 133 -1.59 23.14 -5.78
N GLN A 134 -1.17 23.78 -4.70
CA GLN A 134 -1.80 24.99 -4.15
C GLN A 134 -1.06 26.27 -4.55
N GLY A 135 0.21 26.17 -4.91
CA GLY A 135 1.03 27.36 -5.16
C GLY A 135 2.36 27.04 -5.83
N ARG A 136 2.82 28.00 -6.63
CA ARG A 136 4.08 27.94 -7.36
C ARG A 136 4.79 29.29 -7.29
N ARG A 137 6.07 29.26 -6.94
CA ARG A 137 6.94 30.45 -6.85
C ARG A 137 8.25 30.21 -7.58
N ALA A 138 8.56 31.05 -8.56
CA ALA A 138 9.87 31.06 -9.22
C ALA A 138 10.91 31.73 -8.31
N LEU A 139 12.06 31.08 -8.15
CA LEU A 139 13.20 31.56 -7.39
C LEU A 139 14.35 31.82 -8.38
N THR A 140 14.22 32.90 -9.17
CA THR A 140 15.10 33.19 -10.33
C THR A 140 16.58 33.23 -9.96
N ALA A 141 16.94 33.82 -8.82
CA ALA A 141 18.33 33.88 -8.36
C ALA A 141 18.94 32.49 -8.06
N GLN A 142 18.10 31.50 -7.79
CA GLN A 142 18.49 30.12 -7.43
C GLN A 142 18.26 29.14 -8.58
N ARG A 143 17.79 29.61 -9.75
CA ARG A 143 17.37 28.77 -10.89
C ARG A 143 16.46 27.62 -10.45
N ALA A 144 15.52 27.93 -9.58
CA ALA A 144 14.67 26.95 -8.91
C ALA A 144 13.20 27.37 -8.94
N VAL A 145 12.33 26.39 -8.77
CA VAL A 145 10.89 26.56 -8.59
C VAL A 145 10.49 25.91 -7.26
N GLN A 146 9.80 26.66 -6.43
CA GLN A 146 9.16 26.18 -5.22
C GLN A 146 7.68 25.89 -5.50
N ARG A 147 7.19 24.73 -5.07
CA ARG A 147 5.77 24.34 -5.17
C ARG A 147 5.24 23.88 -3.81
N SER A 148 3.97 24.13 -3.54
CA SER A 148 3.28 23.74 -2.30
C SER A 148 2.03 22.93 -2.61
N PHE A 149 1.69 21.96 -1.76
CA PHE A 149 0.58 21.03 -2.01
C PHE A 149 -0.39 20.95 -0.83
N ALA A 150 -1.64 20.59 -1.17
CA ALA A 150 -2.70 20.32 -0.21
C ALA A 150 -2.37 19.10 0.69
N PRO A 151 -2.93 19.03 1.91
CA PRO A 151 -2.78 17.85 2.75
C PRO A 151 -3.51 16.62 2.15
N CYS A 152 -3.10 15.44 2.58
CA CYS A 152 -3.77 14.17 2.32
C CYS A 152 -3.82 13.31 3.60
N GLY A 153 -4.83 12.47 3.73
CA GLY A 153 -4.96 11.44 4.74
C GLY A 153 -6.20 11.52 5.64
N PRO A 154 -6.18 10.79 6.76
CA PRO A 154 -5.03 10.13 7.39
C PRO A 154 -4.51 8.88 6.62
N LEU A 155 -3.19 8.77 6.40
CA LEU A 155 -2.53 7.66 5.70
C LEU A 155 -1.36 7.07 6.50
N PRO A 156 -1.02 5.78 6.30
CA PRO A 156 0.25 5.25 6.77
C PRO A 156 1.41 5.85 5.94
N ALA A 157 2.60 5.92 6.54
CA ALA A 157 3.76 6.57 5.94
C ALA A 157 4.16 5.98 4.58
N TYR A 158 3.92 4.68 4.36
CA TYR A 158 4.29 4.02 3.11
C TYR A 158 3.47 4.46 1.89
N SER A 159 2.26 5.02 2.09
CA SER A 159 1.35 5.41 1.02
C SER A 159 1.50 6.88 0.60
N PHE A 160 2.26 7.67 1.36
CA PHE A 160 2.63 9.03 0.98
C PHE A 160 3.68 8.99 -0.14
N SER A 161 3.58 9.93 -1.08
CA SER A 161 4.41 9.90 -2.27
C SER A 161 4.69 11.27 -2.85
N PHE A 162 5.83 11.36 -3.53
CA PHE A 162 6.01 12.35 -4.57
C PHE A 162 6.94 11.81 -5.66
N ALA A 163 6.76 12.32 -6.87
CA ALA A 163 7.62 12.04 -8.01
C ALA A 163 7.89 13.33 -8.80
N CYS A 164 9.14 13.57 -9.16
CA CYS A 164 9.59 14.80 -9.80
C CYS A 164 10.31 14.46 -11.11
N PHE A 165 9.96 15.14 -12.21
CA PHE A 165 10.51 14.84 -13.53
C PHE A 165 11.13 16.10 -14.17
N PRO A 166 12.33 15.97 -14.78
CA PRO A 166 12.98 17.02 -15.56
C PRO A 166 12.31 17.27 -16.93
N GLU A 167 11.28 16.50 -17.26
CA GLU A 167 10.60 16.51 -18.55
C GLU A 167 9.08 16.52 -18.38
N PRO A 168 8.33 17.12 -19.31
CA PRO A 168 6.89 17.02 -19.32
C PRO A 168 6.46 15.56 -19.50
N LEU A 169 5.45 15.16 -18.73
CA LEU A 169 4.82 13.85 -18.87
C LEU A 169 3.80 13.88 -20.02
N GLU A 170 3.65 12.76 -20.71
CA GLU A 170 2.49 12.49 -21.56
C GLU A 170 1.32 12.11 -20.66
N GLU A 171 0.14 12.63 -20.97
CA GLU A 171 -1.04 12.49 -20.12
C GLU A 171 -2.27 12.20 -20.96
N VAL A 172 -3.09 11.27 -20.47
CA VAL A 172 -4.51 11.18 -20.83
C VAL A 172 -5.34 11.34 -19.57
N ALA A 173 -6.43 12.09 -19.67
CA ALA A 173 -7.24 12.45 -18.52
C ALA A 173 -8.73 12.28 -18.81
N SER A 174 -9.48 11.97 -17.75
CA SER A 174 -10.94 11.97 -17.72
C SER A 174 -11.37 12.48 -16.35
N THR A 175 -12.67 12.65 -16.15
CA THR A 175 -13.26 12.76 -14.81
C THR A 175 -13.96 11.48 -14.41
N MET A 176 -14.20 11.33 -13.11
CA MET A 176 -15.04 10.30 -12.50
C MET A 176 -15.88 10.92 -11.38
N ALA A 177 -17.13 10.48 -11.27
CA ALA A 177 -17.98 10.78 -10.12
C ALA A 177 -17.73 9.75 -9.01
N ILE A 178 -17.35 10.22 -7.83
CA ILE A 178 -17.15 9.42 -6.62
C ILE A 178 -18.27 9.77 -5.64
N PRO A 179 -19.06 8.79 -5.17
CA PRO A 179 -20.07 9.05 -4.14
C PRO A 179 -19.43 9.61 -2.87
N GLU A 180 -20.06 10.61 -2.26
CA GLU A 180 -19.59 11.20 -1.02
C GLU A 180 -19.97 10.32 0.18
N PHE A 181 -19.17 10.38 1.26
CA PHE A 181 -19.45 9.71 2.53
C PHE A 181 -20.53 10.48 3.31
N ALA A 182 -21.69 10.69 2.70
CA ALA A 182 -22.80 11.46 3.25
C ALA A 182 -24.16 10.89 2.83
N GLY A 183 -25.21 11.30 3.54
CA GLY A 183 -26.58 10.88 3.27
C GLY A 183 -26.84 9.41 3.61
N GLY A 184 -27.78 8.76 2.91
CA GLY A 184 -28.19 7.37 3.16
C GLY A 184 -27.13 6.31 2.86
N ILE A 185 -25.87 6.67 2.55
CA ILE A 185 -24.84 5.74 2.10
C ILE A 185 -24.50 4.64 3.11
N ALA A 186 -24.77 4.85 4.41
CA ALA A 186 -24.65 3.82 5.43
C ALA A 186 -25.53 2.58 5.17
N GLU A 187 -26.63 2.74 4.41
CA GLU A 187 -27.56 1.67 4.02
C GLU A 187 -27.13 0.94 2.73
N GLY A 188 -26.01 1.36 2.13
CA GLY A 188 -25.40 0.75 0.95
C GLY A 188 -25.47 1.64 -0.29
N LEU A 189 -24.40 1.64 -1.08
CA LEU A 189 -24.32 2.33 -2.38
C LEU A 189 -25.39 1.81 -3.36
N GLN A 190 -25.68 0.51 -3.29
CA GLN A 190 -26.64 -0.12 -4.21
C GLN A 190 -28.10 0.20 -3.85
N SER A 191 -28.38 0.44 -2.57
CA SER A 191 -29.74 0.70 -2.06
C SER A 191 -30.27 2.07 -2.50
N HIS A 192 -29.37 3.03 -2.75
CA HIS A 192 -29.68 4.45 -2.99
C HIS A 192 -29.05 4.99 -4.29
N ALA A 193 -28.91 4.12 -5.30
CA ALA A 193 -28.33 4.50 -6.59
C ALA A 193 -29.09 5.70 -7.20
N GLY A 194 -28.42 6.86 -7.30
CA GLY A 194 -28.95 8.08 -7.89
C GLY A 194 -29.42 9.17 -6.91
N THR A 195 -29.42 8.93 -5.60
CA THR A 195 -29.74 9.95 -4.58
C THR A 195 -28.53 10.39 -3.74
N ILE A 196 -27.44 9.62 -3.77
CA ILE A 196 -26.20 9.93 -3.05
C ILE A 196 -25.45 11.05 -3.81
N PRO A 197 -25.04 12.14 -3.12
CA PRO A 197 -24.19 13.17 -3.70
C PRO A 197 -22.87 12.58 -4.21
N CYS A 198 -22.34 13.13 -5.31
CA CYS A 198 -21.07 12.69 -5.87
C CYS A 198 -20.13 13.87 -6.06
N ALA A 199 -18.87 13.69 -5.66
CA ALA A 199 -17.78 14.57 -6.03
C ALA A 199 -17.22 14.16 -7.40
N THR A 200 -17.00 15.12 -8.29
CA THR A 200 -16.30 14.85 -9.55
C THR A 200 -14.80 15.08 -9.36
N ILE A 201 -13.99 14.05 -9.60
CA ILE A 201 -12.52 14.13 -9.51
C ILE A 201 -11.87 13.90 -10.88
N PRO A 202 -10.73 14.54 -11.19
CA PRO A 202 -9.87 14.14 -12.30
C PRO A 202 -9.25 12.76 -12.05
N VAL A 203 -9.16 11.98 -13.13
CA VAL A 203 -8.42 10.72 -13.19
C VAL A 203 -7.43 10.81 -14.35
N ARG A 204 -6.15 10.67 -14.07
CA ARG A 204 -5.07 10.86 -15.04
C ARG A 204 -4.20 9.63 -15.15
N VAL A 205 -3.77 9.31 -16.37
CA VAL A 205 -2.70 8.35 -16.61
C VAL A 205 -1.54 9.09 -17.24
N LEU A 206 -0.38 9.03 -16.59
CA LEU A 206 0.81 9.78 -16.98
C LEU A 206 1.95 8.84 -17.34
N ALA A 207 2.78 9.22 -18.30
CA ALA A 207 3.98 8.47 -18.68
C ALA A 207 5.11 9.39 -19.13
N ARG A 208 6.35 8.91 -19.03
CA ARG A 208 7.50 9.62 -19.60
C ARG A 208 7.52 9.43 -21.11
N ARG A 209 7.81 10.49 -21.87
CA ARG A 209 7.99 10.42 -23.34
C ARG A 209 9.04 9.38 -23.76
N GLN A 210 10.10 9.29 -22.96
CA GLN A 210 11.25 8.40 -23.14
C GLN A 210 10.87 6.94 -22.95
N ALA A 211 9.81 6.65 -22.19
CA ALA A 211 9.29 5.30 -22.05
C ALA A 211 8.64 4.79 -23.35
N ARG A 212 8.28 5.69 -24.29
CA ARG A 212 7.67 5.36 -25.59
C ARG A 212 6.43 4.48 -25.46
N ILE A 213 5.59 4.76 -24.47
CA ILE A 213 4.32 4.07 -24.26
C ILE A 213 3.28 4.68 -25.22
N PRO A 214 2.61 3.88 -26.07
CA PRO A 214 1.61 4.42 -27.00
C PRO A 214 0.44 5.09 -26.27
N ALA A 215 -0.10 6.18 -26.84
CA ALA A 215 -1.28 6.86 -26.29
C ALA A 215 -2.48 5.91 -26.08
N ALA A 216 -2.70 4.98 -27.02
CA ALA A 216 -3.74 3.95 -26.89
C ALA A 216 -3.55 3.04 -25.66
N THR A 217 -2.31 2.79 -25.24
CA THR A 217 -2.02 2.07 -23.99
C THR A 217 -2.42 2.92 -22.78
N LEU A 218 -2.12 4.22 -22.78
CA LEU A 218 -2.53 5.14 -21.71
C LEU A 218 -4.06 5.21 -21.60
N GLU A 219 -4.76 5.33 -22.74
CA GLU A 219 -6.23 5.33 -22.80
C GLU A 219 -6.83 4.04 -22.26
N ARG A 220 -6.23 2.88 -22.59
CA ARG A 220 -6.67 1.59 -22.04
C ARG A 220 -6.44 1.50 -20.53
N VAL A 221 -5.30 1.95 -20.02
CA VAL A 221 -5.04 2.01 -18.57
C VAL A 221 -6.07 2.93 -17.90
N LEU A 222 -6.37 4.09 -18.48
CA LEU A 222 -7.39 5.00 -17.96
C LEU A 222 -8.77 4.34 -17.91
N HIS A 223 -9.16 3.64 -18.98
CA HIS A 223 -10.41 2.90 -19.04
C HIS A 223 -10.48 1.81 -17.96
N ILE A 224 -9.44 0.96 -17.85
CA ILE A 224 -9.37 -0.10 -16.84
C ILE A 224 -9.42 0.50 -15.42
N THR A 225 -8.69 1.57 -15.15
CA THR A 225 -8.72 2.27 -13.85
C THR A 225 -10.15 2.68 -13.50
N LYS A 226 -10.90 3.25 -14.46
CA LYS A 226 -12.27 3.67 -14.21
C LYS A 226 -13.22 2.51 -13.93
N GLU A 227 -13.16 1.46 -14.74
CA GLU A 227 -13.96 0.25 -14.56
C GLU A 227 -13.62 -0.48 -13.25
N ALA A 228 -12.34 -0.55 -12.89
CA ALA A 228 -11.87 -1.16 -11.67
C ALA A 228 -12.34 -0.39 -10.42
N VAL A 229 -12.26 0.95 -10.41
CA VAL A 229 -12.80 1.76 -9.31
C VAL A 229 -14.31 1.56 -9.19
N ALA A 230 -15.06 1.63 -10.29
CA ALA A 230 -16.51 1.41 -10.28
C ALA A 230 -16.86 0.02 -9.71
N THR A 231 -16.14 -1.01 -10.15
CA THR A 231 -16.33 -2.38 -9.70
C THR A 231 -15.98 -2.53 -8.22
N LEU A 232 -14.84 -2.01 -7.76
CA LEU A 232 -14.41 -2.12 -6.36
C LEU A 232 -15.36 -1.38 -5.42
N GLN A 233 -15.84 -0.18 -5.80
CA GLN A 233 -16.86 0.55 -5.05
C GLN A 233 -18.13 -0.30 -4.87
N GLN A 234 -18.62 -0.90 -5.96
CA GLN A 234 -19.82 -1.74 -5.92
C GLN A 234 -19.62 -2.99 -5.05
N ARG A 235 -18.43 -3.61 -5.13
CA ARG A 235 -18.12 -4.86 -4.42
C ARG A 235 -17.93 -4.63 -2.92
N PHE A 236 -17.19 -3.58 -2.55
CA PHE A 236 -17.01 -3.18 -1.15
C PHE A 236 -18.22 -2.45 -0.58
N ASP A 237 -19.18 -2.03 -1.42
CA ASP A 237 -20.33 -1.22 -1.02
C ASP A 237 -19.90 0.03 -0.23
N CYS A 238 -18.81 0.64 -0.68
CA CYS A 238 -18.12 1.75 -0.04
C CYS A 238 -17.49 2.61 -1.14
N PRO A 239 -17.63 3.96 -1.11
CA PRO A 239 -16.96 4.82 -2.07
C PRO A 239 -15.46 4.61 -2.08
N LEU A 240 -14.78 5.07 -3.13
CA LEU A 240 -13.34 5.21 -3.10
C LEU A 240 -12.97 6.13 -1.92
N PRO A 241 -12.26 5.65 -0.89
CA PRO A 241 -11.87 6.49 0.23
C PRO A 241 -10.80 7.45 -0.26
N LEU A 242 -11.19 8.70 -0.54
CA LEU A 242 -10.27 9.70 -1.09
C LEU A 242 -9.31 10.26 -0.04
N LEU A 243 -9.70 10.23 1.25
CA LEU A 243 -8.86 10.67 2.37
C LEU A 243 -8.19 12.02 2.08
N GLN A 244 -9.01 13.04 1.85
CA GLN A 244 -8.62 14.42 1.46
C GLN A 244 -8.01 14.61 0.06
N CYS A 245 -7.61 13.54 -0.65
CA CYS A 245 -7.19 13.64 -2.04
C CYS A 245 -8.36 14.10 -2.94
N ARG A 246 -8.05 14.82 -4.02
CA ARG A 246 -9.05 15.37 -4.95
C ARG A 246 -8.87 14.91 -6.39
N HIS A 247 -7.96 13.97 -6.62
CA HIS A 247 -7.65 13.36 -7.91
C HIS A 247 -7.32 11.87 -7.73
N LEU A 248 -7.17 11.16 -8.86
CA LEU A 248 -6.57 9.83 -8.91
C LEU A 248 -5.58 9.75 -10.08
N ASP A 249 -4.29 9.61 -9.78
CA ASP A 249 -3.24 9.48 -10.78
C ASP A 249 -2.71 8.05 -10.87
N VAL A 250 -2.46 7.61 -12.09
CA VAL A 250 -1.67 6.42 -12.40
C VAL A 250 -0.46 6.82 -13.24
N LEU A 251 0.70 6.86 -12.61
CA LEU A 251 1.97 7.11 -13.27
C LEU A 251 2.57 5.79 -13.78
N LEU A 252 2.73 5.66 -15.10
CA LEU A 252 3.60 4.66 -15.71
C LEU A 252 5.02 5.20 -15.69
N GLY A 253 5.76 4.88 -14.64
CA GLY A 253 7.07 5.47 -14.34
C GLY A 253 8.20 4.44 -14.14
N PRO A 254 9.45 4.92 -14.04
CA PRO A 254 10.62 4.07 -13.84
C PRO A 254 10.72 3.63 -12.38
N THR A 255 9.92 2.63 -12.00
CA THR A 255 9.96 2.03 -10.66
C THR A 255 11.27 1.30 -10.41
N MET A 256 11.66 1.16 -9.13
CA MET A 256 12.78 0.32 -8.70
C MET A 256 12.75 -1.07 -9.34
N PRO A 257 13.92 -1.71 -9.57
CA PRO A 257 13.95 -3.09 -10.06
C PRO A 257 13.19 -3.96 -9.06
N PHE A 258 12.45 -4.95 -9.55
CA PHE A 258 11.60 -5.88 -8.78
C PHE A 258 10.23 -5.35 -8.33
N ILE A 259 9.94 -4.06 -8.49
CA ILE A 259 8.62 -3.49 -8.18
C ILE A 259 7.81 -3.31 -9.47
N SER A 260 6.65 -3.98 -9.54
CA SER A 260 5.69 -3.85 -10.65
C SER A 260 4.75 -2.66 -10.48
N GLY A 261 4.34 -2.38 -9.24
CA GLY A 261 3.42 -1.32 -8.88
C GLY A 261 3.60 -0.92 -7.41
N MET A 262 3.10 0.25 -7.05
CA MET A 262 3.05 0.77 -5.69
C MET A 262 1.77 1.59 -5.52
N GLU A 263 0.97 1.24 -4.52
CA GLU A 263 -0.37 1.75 -4.25
C GLU A 263 -0.42 3.11 -3.54
N HIS A 264 0.58 3.96 -3.76
CA HIS A 264 0.62 5.32 -3.22
C HIS A 264 -0.75 5.98 -3.38
N HIS A 265 -1.32 6.47 -2.27
CA HIS A 265 -2.76 6.70 -2.19
C HIS A 265 -3.20 7.79 -3.18
N CYS A 266 -4.06 7.46 -4.11
CA CYS A 266 -4.49 8.33 -5.22
C CYS A 266 -3.36 8.82 -6.16
N CYS A 267 -2.14 8.27 -6.05
CA CYS A 267 -0.98 8.59 -6.89
C CYS A 267 -0.17 7.32 -7.21
N ILE A 268 -0.84 6.33 -7.80
CA ILE A 268 -0.31 4.99 -8.07
C ILE A 268 0.88 5.09 -9.01
N ILE A 269 1.95 4.33 -8.75
CA ILE A 269 3.11 4.24 -9.65
C ILE A 269 3.26 2.81 -10.15
N LEU A 270 3.13 2.62 -11.46
CA LEU A 270 3.29 1.34 -12.14
C LEU A 270 4.57 1.34 -12.97
N ASN A 271 5.22 0.18 -13.08
CA ASN A 271 6.45 0.01 -13.83
C ASN A 271 6.20 0.26 -15.33
N GLU A 272 6.72 1.38 -15.86
CA GLU A 272 6.55 1.80 -17.25
C GLU A 272 6.97 0.70 -18.24
N THR A 273 7.98 -0.10 -17.92
CA THR A 273 8.47 -1.15 -18.81
C THR A 273 7.38 -2.18 -19.08
N MET A 274 6.44 -2.40 -18.16
CA MET A 274 5.32 -3.34 -18.35
C MET A 274 4.38 -2.91 -19.47
N TYR A 275 4.34 -1.62 -19.80
CA TYR A 275 3.38 -1.01 -20.73
C TYR A 275 4.00 -0.62 -22.07
N GLN A 276 5.30 -0.89 -22.25
CA GLN A 276 6.00 -0.67 -23.52
C GLN A 276 5.54 -1.64 -24.61
N SER A 277 5.56 -1.16 -25.86
CA SER A 277 5.21 -1.94 -27.05
C SER A 277 6.02 -3.24 -27.17
N GLY A 278 5.35 -4.32 -27.56
CA GLY A 278 6.00 -5.62 -27.83
C GLY A 278 6.33 -6.45 -26.59
N LYS A 279 5.94 -6.00 -25.40
CA LYS A 279 6.11 -6.79 -24.18
C LYS A 279 5.18 -8.00 -24.16
N LYS A 280 5.74 -9.15 -23.79
CA LYS A 280 5.01 -10.40 -23.57
C LYS A 280 4.71 -10.55 -22.09
N ALA A 281 3.70 -11.36 -21.77
CA ALA A 281 3.44 -11.78 -20.40
C ALA A 281 4.70 -12.39 -19.77
N SER A 282 4.89 -12.15 -18.48
CA SER A 282 5.97 -12.72 -17.67
C SER A 282 5.88 -14.25 -17.57
N GLY A 283 4.69 -14.83 -17.76
CA GLY A 283 4.42 -16.27 -17.81
C GLY A 283 3.98 -16.79 -19.19
N GLY A 284 4.34 -18.04 -19.51
CA GLY A 284 4.13 -18.67 -20.83
C GLY A 284 2.69 -18.98 -21.26
N GLY A 285 1.66 -18.45 -20.57
CA GLY A 285 0.26 -18.75 -20.87
C GLY A 285 -0.74 -17.58 -20.80
N GLY A 286 -0.28 -16.37 -20.45
CA GLY A 286 -1.14 -15.18 -20.32
C GLY A 286 -0.90 -14.14 -21.43
N SER A 287 -1.81 -13.17 -21.56
CA SER A 287 -1.56 -11.94 -22.31
C SER A 287 -0.93 -10.90 -21.39
N ALA A 288 0.01 -10.08 -21.89
CA ALA A 288 0.58 -8.96 -21.15
C ALA A 288 -0.52 -8.00 -20.66
N GLU A 289 -1.60 -7.85 -21.45
CA GLU A 289 -2.74 -7.03 -21.07
C GLU A 289 -3.50 -7.57 -19.86
N ALA A 290 -3.55 -8.90 -19.69
CA ALA A 290 -4.19 -9.50 -18.53
C ALA A 290 -3.36 -9.24 -17.26
N GLU A 291 -2.04 -9.42 -17.32
CA GLU A 291 -1.14 -9.10 -16.20
C GLU A 291 -1.19 -7.62 -15.80
N GLN A 292 -1.26 -6.71 -16.79
CA GLN A 292 -1.43 -5.29 -16.54
C GLN A 292 -2.79 -4.96 -15.92
N THR A 293 -3.86 -5.61 -16.39
CA THR A 293 -5.21 -5.42 -15.86
C THR A 293 -5.29 -5.87 -14.40
N GLU A 294 -4.76 -7.05 -14.09
CA GLU A 294 -4.65 -7.55 -12.70
C GLU A 294 -3.86 -6.55 -11.85
N LEU A 295 -2.67 -6.13 -12.29
CA LEU A 295 -1.85 -5.17 -11.55
C LEU A 295 -2.59 -3.85 -11.25
N ILE A 296 -3.30 -3.26 -12.21
CA ILE A 296 -4.08 -2.04 -11.98
C ILE A 296 -5.13 -2.26 -10.89
N ILE A 297 -5.84 -3.39 -10.94
CA ILE A 297 -6.85 -3.73 -9.94
C ILE A 297 -6.23 -3.96 -8.57
N HIS A 298 -5.05 -4.59 -8.49
CA HIS A 298 -4.32 -4.82 -7.24
C HIS A 298 -3.99 -3.50 -6.53
N GLU A 299 -3.35 -2.57 -7.25
CA GLU A 299 -2.99 -1.27 -6.68
C GLU A 299 -4.23 -0.44 -6.29
N LEU A 300 -5.32 -0.56 -7.06
CA LEU A 300 -6.59 0.12 -6.71
C LEU A 300 -7.27 -0.52 -5.49
N ALA A 301 -7.26 -1.84 -5.36
CA ALA A 301 -7.85 -2.53 -4.21
C ALA A 301 -7.21 -2.10 -2.88
N HIS A 302 -5.93 -1.74 -2.90
CA HIS A 302 -5.23 -1.22 -1.72
C HIS A 302 -5.81 0.10 -1.16
N HIS A 303 -6.55 0.87 -1.96
CA HIS A 303 -7.21 2.09 -1.48
C HIS A 303 -8.21 1.79 -0.36
N TRP A 304 -8.91 0.65 -0.45
CA TRP A 304 -9.72 0.12 0.64
C TRP A 304 -8.89 -0.72 1.61
N MET A 305 -8.08 -1.65 1.09
CA MET A 305 -7.37 -2.66 1.87
C MET A 305 -5.87 -2.34 1.99
N GLY A 306 -5.50 -1.59 3.03
CA GLY A 306 -4.12 -1.17 3.31
C GLY A 306 -4.05 0.31 3.61
N ASN A 307 -4.58 1.13 2.69
CA ASN A 307 -4.55 2.59 2.79
C ASN A 307 -5.65 3.12 3.71
N ALA A 308 -6.93 2.84 3.43
CA ALA A 308 -8.03 3.19 4.32
C ALA A 308 -8.13 2.25 5.52
N LEU A 309 -8.31 0.94 5.27
CA LEU A 309 -8.28 -0.09 6.32
C LEU A 309 -6.85 -0.60 6.51
N GLY A 310 -6.27 -0.32 7.67
CA GLY A 310 -4.98 -0.86 8.04
C GLY A 310 -4.93 -2.38 8.17
N LEU A 311 -3.94 -2.99 7.54
CA LEU A 311 -3.66 -4.42 7.65
C LEU A 311 -2.14 -4.68 7.65
N PRO A 312 -1.69 -5.78 8.28
CA PRO A 312 -0.34 -6.29 8.10
C PRO A 312 -0.04 -6.58 6.63
N PHE A 313 1.20 -6.30 6.21
CA PHE A 313 1.64 -6.43 4.81
C PHE A 313 1.24 -7.76 4.14
N PRO A 314 1.54 -8.96 4.71
CA PRO A 314 1.16 -10.22 4.08
C PRO A 314 -0.36 -10.37 3.86
N VAL A 315 -1.15 -9.80 4.77
CA VAL A 315 -2.61 -9.91 4.73
C VAL A 315 -3.17 -8.99 3.64
N LYS A 316 -2.75 -7.71 3.59
CA LYS A 316 -3.21 -6.80 2.52
C LYS A 316 -2.82 -7.33 1.14
N GLU A 317 -1.57 -7.75 0.96
CA GLU A 317 -1.09 -8.28 -0.32
C GLU A 317 -1.86 -9.53 -0.74
N GLY A 318 -2.11 -10.44 0.20
CA GLY A 318 -2.87 -11.66 -0.07
C GLY A 318 -4.33 -11.38 -0.45
N VAL A 319 -4.98 -10.41 0.20
CA VAL A 319 -6.35 -10.00 -0.11
C VAL A 319 -6.40 -9.34 -1.49
N CYS A 320 -5.54 -8.34 -1.72
CA CYS A 320 -5.49 -7.61 -2.99
C CYS A 320 -5.18 -8.57 -4.16
N GLN A 321 -4.30 -9.55 -3.97
CA GLN A 321 -4.04 -10.55 -5.01
C GLN A 321 -5.22 -11.49 -5.29
N VAL A 322 -6.05 -11.83 -4.31
CA VAL A 322 -7.26 -12.61 -4.61
C VAL A 322 -8.28 -11.76 -5.36
N LEU A 323 -8.42 -10.49 -4.98
CA LEU A 323 -9.30 -9.53 -5.65
C LEU A 323 -8.85 -9.26 -7.08
N GLU A 324 -7.57 -8.97 -7.32
CA GLU A 324 -7.01 -8.69 -8.66
C GLU A 324 -7.33 -9.82 -9.63
N GLN A 325 -7.17 -11.07 -9.17
CA GLN A 325 -7.33 -12.26 -9.98
C GLN A 325 -8.79 -12.53 -10.33
N CYS A 326 -9.67 -12.46 -9.34
CA CYS A 326 -11.09 -12.72 -9.55
C CYS A 326 -11.79 -11.60 -10.32
N ILE A 327 -11.48 -10.35 -10.00
CA ILE A 327 -12.06 -9.17 -10.66
C ILE A 327 -11.47 -9.03 -12.06
N GLY A 328 -10.16 -9.24 -12.21
CA GLY A 328 -9.47 -9.21 -13.51
C GLY A 328 -10.07 -10.19 -14.50
N ASP A 329 -10.39 -11.42 -14.08
CA ASP A 329 -11.12 -12.37 -14.94
C ASP A 329 -12.45 -11.79 -15.42
N THR A 330 -13.25 -11.22 -14.51
CA THR A 330 -14.57 -10.68 -14.86
C THR A 330 -14.49 -9.46 -15.78
N LEU A 331 -13.54 -8.55 -15.56
CA LEU A 331 -13.33 -7.38 -16.44
C LEU A 331 -12.82 -7.77 -17.82
N LEU A 332 -12.09 -8.88 -17.92
CA LEU A 332 -11.63 -9.45 -19.19
C LEU A 332 -12.69 -10.35 -19.86
N GLY A 333 -13.93 -10.36 -19.38
CA GLY A 333 -15.03 -11.15 -19.94
C GLY A 333 -14.91 -12.65 -19.70
N LYS A 334 -14.05 -13.09 -18.76
CA LYS A 334 -13.83 -14.49 -18.41
C LYS A 334 -14.67 -14.87 -17.18
N PRO A 335 -15.07 -16.15 -17.06
CA PRO A 335 -15.58 -16.66 -15.81
C PRO A 335 -14.54 -16.49 -14.71
N MET A 336 -14.98 -16.04 -13.54
CA MET A 336 -14.13 -15.90 -12.36
C MET A 336 -13.43 -17.22 -12.03
N ARG A 337 -12.10 -17.19 -11.86
CA ARG A 337 -11.34 -18.38 -11.50
C ARG A 337 -11.75 -18.96 -10.16
N LYS A 338 -11.61 -20.27 -10.05
CA LYS A 338 -11.80 -21.03 -8.80
C LYS A 338 -10.45 -21.40 -8.21
N PHE A 339 -10.30 -21.21 -6.91
CA PHE A 339 -9.13 -21.70 -6.18
C PHE A 339 -9.34 -23.15 -5.77
N LYS A 340 -8.28 -23.96 -5.82
CA LYS A 340 -8.29 -25.33 -5.31
C LYS A 340 -7.69 -25.34 -3.91
N PRO A 341 -8.26 -26.08 -2.95
CA PRO A 341 -7.58 -26.30 -1.68
C PRO A 341 -6.34 -27.18 -1.93
N ASP A 342 -5.17 -26.72 -1.51
CA ASP A 342 -3.92 -27.46 -1.66
C ASP A 342 -4.01 -28.83 -0.96
N SER A 343 -3.77 -29.92 -1.70
CA SER A 343 -3.74 -31.29 -1.17
C SER A 343 -2.49 -31.61 -0.32
N ALA A 344 -1.56 -30.66 -0.17
CA ALA A 344 -0.24 -30.87 0.45
C ALA A 344 -0.19 -30.55 1.96
N ALA A 345 -1.32 -30.43 2.65
CA ALA A 345 -1.36 -30.20 4.10
C ALA A 345 -1.44 -31.48 4.95
N VAL A 346 -1.32 -32.66 4.35
CA VAL A 346 -1.28 -33.94 5.08
C VAL A 346 -0.09 -34.76 4.59
N ALA A 347 1.10 -34.50 5.14
CA ALA A 347 2.14 -35.52 5.19
C ALA A 347 1.88 -36.37 6.45
N PRO A 348 1.81 -37.70 6.36
CA PRO A 348 1.64 -38.56 7.52
C PRO A 348 2.91 -38.47 8.39
N ALA A 349 2.73 -38.16 9.67
CA ALA A 349 3.79 -38.26 10.65
C ALA A 349 4.34 -39.69 10.65
N GLY A 350 5.63 -39.83 10.32
CA GLY A 350 6.36 -41.08 10.46
C GLY A 350 6.33 -41.55 11.91
N ALA A 351 6.15 -42.86 12.07
CA ALA A 351 5.95 -43.56 13.31
C ALA A 351 7.09 -43.38 14.34
N THR A 352 6.73 -42.95 15.55
CA THR A 352 7.28 -43.46 16.81
C THR A 352 6.19 -43.31 17.87
N GLY A 353 5.83 -44.44 18.51
CA GLY A 353 4.65 -44.56 19.37
C GLY A 353 4.75 -43.79 20.69
N ASN A 354 3.61 -43.31 21.16
CA ASN A 354 2.98 -43.83 22.37
C ASN A 354 1.53 -43.34 22.44
N GLN A 355 0.66 -44.22 22.92
CA GLN A 355 -0.75 -43.95 23.15
C GLN A 355 -0.89 -42.94 24.29
N ASP A 356 -1.69 -41.90 24.08
CA ASP A 356 -2.63 -41.43 25.09
C ASP A 356 -3.81 -40.72 24.42
N ALA A 357 -5.00 -41.18 24.79
CA ALA A 357 -6.27 -40.72 24.25
C ALA A 357 -6.67 -39.39 24.89
N ALA A 358 -6.75 -38.34 24.09
CA ALA A 358 -7.44 -37.10 24.46
C ALA A 358 -8.31 -36.62 23.28
N VAL A 359 -9.53 -36.25 23.63
CA VAL A 359 -10.67 -35.89 22.79
C VAL A 359 -10.29 -34.91 21.68
N SER A 360 -10.45 -35.36 20.43
CA SER A 360 -10.28 -34.54 19.23
C SER A 360 -11.45 -33.56 19.08
N THR A 361 -11.23 -32.32 19.49
CA THR A 361 -12.00 -31.18 18.98
C THR A 361 -11.44 -30.83 17.60
N LYS A 362 -12.27 -30.96 16.56
CA LYS A 362 -11.98 -30.50 15.20
C LYS A 362 -11.72 -28.99 15.22
N THR A 363 -10.46 -28.59 15.38
CA THR A 363 -10.01 -27.20 15.24
C THR A 363 -9.69 -26.95 13.77
N ASN A 364 -10.39 -25.97 13.17
CA ASN A 364 -10.31 -25.67 11.75
C ASN A 364 -8.90 -25.17 11.33
N PRO A 365 -8.39 -25.58 10.15
CA PRO A 365 -7.01 -25.33 9.71
C PRO A 365 -6.64 -23.85 9.47
N ILE A 366 -7.61 -22.95 9.30
CA ILE A 366 -7.36 -21.53 9.02
C ILE A 366 -6.63 -20.81 10.18
N SER A 367 -6.90 -21.20 11.44
CA SER A 367 -6.20 -20.60 12.61
C SER A 367 -4.73 -21.03 12.68
N GLN A 368 -4.35 -22.17 12.09
CA GLN A 368 -2.98 -22.66 12.07
C GLN A 368 -2.18 -22.17 10.85
N MET A 369 -2.84 -21.68 9.79
CA MET A 369 -2.19 -21.36 8.51
C MET A 369 -1.73 -19.91 8.34
N ILE A 370 -2.22 -18.96 9.15
CA ILE A 370 -1.68 -17.60 9.19
C ILE A 370 -1.23 -17.34 10.61
N GLN A 371 -0.02 -17.79 10.92
CA GLN A 371 0.66 -17.32 12.12
C GLN A 371 0.94 -15.83 11.94
N ALA A 372 0.74 -15.03 12.98
CA ALA A 372 1.30 -13.69 13.00
C ALA A 372 2.81 -13.85 12.77
N ALA A 373 3.33 -13.21 11.72
CA ALA A 373 4.75 -13.29 11.43
C ALA A 373 5.53 -12.82 12.66
N GLU A 374 6.63 -13.49 12.98
CA GLU A 374 7.52 -13.05 14.05
C GLU A 374 7.96 -11.60 13.81
N LYS A 375 8.06 -10.82 14.89
CA LYS A 375 8.42 -9.39 14.80
C LYS A 375 9.76 -9.24 14.09
N GLY A 376 9.80 -8.55 12.95
CA GLY A 376 10.97 -8.40 12.07
C GLY A 376 11.02 -9.34 10.86
N HIS A 377 10.13 -10.32 10.76
CA HIS A 377 10.00 -11.25 9.63
C HIS A 377 8.68 -11.09 8.84
N GLU A 378 7.93 -10.02 9.10
CA GLU A 378 6.62 -9.75 8.49
C GLU A 378 6.71 -9.50 6.98
N PHE A 379 7.88 -9.09 6.50
CA PHE A 379 8.11 -8.61 5.13
C PHE A 379 8.98 -9.56 4.30
N THR A 380 8.77 -10.86 4.46
CA THR A 380 9.48 -11.87 3.66
C THR A 380 8.58 -12.42 2.57
N GLY A 381 9.17 -12.91 1.47
CA GLY A 381 8.42 -13.65 0.46
C GLY A 381 7.68 -14.86 1.07
N SER A 382 8.21 -15.45 2.14
CA SER A 382 7.57 -16.57 2.84
C SER A 382 6.31 -16.16 3.59
N SER A 383 6.33 -15.05 4.36
CA SER A 383 5.17 -14.58 5.11
C SER A 383 4.02 -14.22 4.18
N TYR A 384 4.33 -13.54 3.07
CA TYR A 384 3.37 -13.25 2.01
C TYR A 384 2.77 -14.53 1.39
N GLN A 385 3.60 -15.51 0.98
CA GLN A 385 3.09 -16.74 0.37
C GLN A 385 2.21 -17.56 1.32
N GLN A 386 2.53 -17.57 2.62
CA GLN A 386 1.70 -18.23 3.64
C GLN A 386 0.34 -17.55 3.78
N ALA A 387 0.31 -16.22 3.93
CA ALA A 387 -0.93 -15.45 4.02
C ALA A 387 -1.81 -15.63 2.78
N LEU A 388 -1.21 -15.50 1.59
CA LEU A 388 -1.90 -15.74 0.31
C LEU A 388 -2.48 -17.15 0.24
N LYS A 389 -1.71 -18.18 0.60
CA LYS A 389 -2.17 -19.58 0.59
C LYS A 389 -3.39 -19.77 1.49
N ALA A 390 -3.37 -19.19 2.68
CA ALA A 390 -4.48 -19.30 3.61
C ALA A 390 -5.72 -18.54 3.14
N ILE A 391 -5.57 -17.36 2.55
CA ILE A 391 -6.69 -16.61 1.94
C ILE A 391 -7.27 -17.40 0.76
N ARG A 392 -6.43 -17.94 -0.12
CA ARG A 392 -6.87 -18.83 -1.22
C ARG A 392 -7.58 -20.07 -0.71
N HIS A 393 -7.09 -20.67 0.38
CA HIS A 393 -7.74 -21.81 1.01
C HIS A 393 -9.13 -21.44 1.55
N PHE A 394 -9.26 -20.28 2.22
CA PHE A 394 -10.55 -19.77 2.66
C PHE A 394 -11.52 -19.59 1.49
N VAL A 395 -11.08 -19.00 0.38
CA VAL A 395 -11.91 -18.81 -0.81
C VAL A 395 -12.25 -20.13 -1.49
N ALA A 396 -11.34 -21.10 -1.49
CA ALA A 396 -11.58 -22.43 -2.03
C ALA A 396 -12.62 -23.21 -1.20
N ASP A 397 -12.60 -23.07 0.13
CA ASP A 397 -13.51 -23.74 1.05
C ASP A 397 -14.90 -23.07 1.08
N ARG A 398 -14.94 -21.73 1.15
CA ARG A 398 -16.17 -20.96 1.39
C ARG A 398 -16.75 -20.27 0.16
N GLY A 399 -15.99 -20.20 -0.93
CA GLY A 399 -16.35 -19.49 -2.14
C GLY A 399 -16.07 -17.99 -2.09
N PHE A 400 -15.87 -17.40 -3.26
CA PHE A 400 -15.55 -15.98 -3.40
C PHE A 400 -16.66 -15.05 -2.90
N ALA A 401 -17.94 -15.41 -3.07
CA ALA A 401 -19.05 -14.59 -2.62
C ALA A 401 -19.08 -14.43 -1.08
N VAL A 402 -18.69 -15.47 -0.33
CA VAL A 402 -18.58 -15.39 1.13
C VAL A 402 -17.38 -14.52 1.52
N PHE A 403 -16.24 -14.72 0.86
CA PHE A 403 -15.05 -13.88 1.04
C PHE A 403 -15.35 -12.39 0.82
N GLU A 404 -15.99 -12.06 -0.30
CA GLU A 404 -16.41 -10.71 -0.65
C GLU A 404 -17.38 -10.11 0.38
N ARG A 405 -18.39 -10.88 0.81
CA ARG A 405 -19.34 -10.43 1.84
C ARG A 405 -18.64 -10.13 3.17
N SER A 406 -17.69 -10.98 3.58
CA SER A 406 -16.91 -10.75 4.79
C SER A 406 -16.07 -9.48 4.69
N LEU A 407 -15.40 -9.25 3.55
CA LEU A 407 -14.66 -8.01 3.32
C LEU A 407 -15.56 -6.78 3.33
N ARG A 408 -16.73 -6.84 2.67
CA ARG A 408 -17.72 -5.74 2.68
C ARG A 408 -18.13 -5.37 4.08
N HIS A 409 -18.46 -6.34 4.93
CA HIS A 409 -18.82 -6.05 6.31
C HIS A 409 -17.68 -5.44 7.11
N ILE A 410 -16.45 -5.92 6.93
CA ILE A 410 -15.27 -5.34 7.57
C ILE A 410 -15.07 -3.89 7.12
N VAL A 411 -15.12 -3.61 5.82
CA VAL A 411 -15.00 -2.25 5.27
C VAL A 411 -16.15 -1.36 5.74
N HIS A 412 -17.37 -1.86 5.79
CA HIS A 412 -18.54 -1.13 6.29
C HIS A 412 -18.33 -0.68 7.75
N ALA A 413 -17.97 -1.62 8.63
CA ALA A 413 -17.82 -1.35 10.05
C ALA A 413 -16.56 -0.51 10.38
N GLN A 414 -15.46 -0.72 9.66
CA GLN A 414 -14.17 -0.13 10.00
C GLN A 414 -13.83 1.13 9.20
N VAL A 415 -14.38 1.29 7.99
CA VAL A 415 -14.08 2.42 7.11
C VAL A 415 -15.33 3.26 6.90
N LEU A 416 -16.41 2.68 6.36
CA LEU A 416 -17.57 3.45 5.94
C LEU A 416 -18.23 4.21 7.09
N LEU A 417 -18.64 3.52 8.17
CA LEU A 417 -19.33 4.16 9.29
C LEU A 417 -18.46 5.20 10.01
N PRO A 418 -17.18 4.94 10.33
CA PRO A 418 -16.32 5.96 10.93
C PRO A 418 -16.08 7.16 10.01
N THR A 419 -15.91 6.95 8.70
CA THR A 419 -15.70 8.07 7.77
C THR A 419 -16.96 8.94 7.66
N ILE A 420 -18.16 8.37 7.56
CA ILE A 420 -19.41 9.14 7.57
C ILE A 420 -19.50 10.00 8.84
N ALA A 421 -19.25 9.39 10.01
CA ALA A 421 -19.33 10.10 11.30
C ALA A 421 -18.36 11.29 11.39
N VAL A 422 -17.23 11.23 10.68
CA VAL A 422 -16.25 12.33 10.59
C VAL A 422 -16.69 13.38 9.57
N GLU A 423 -17.12 12.97 8.38
CA GLU A 423 -17.51 13.88 7.30
C GLU A 423 -18.80 14.66 7.63
N GLU A 424 -19.78 14.04 8.29
CA GLU A 424 -21.00 14.72 8.77
C GLU A 424 -20.70 15.84 9.79
N GLN A 425 -19.55 15.76 10.45
CA GLN A 425 -19.06 16.78 11.38
C GLN A 425 -18.14 17.80 10.70
N GLY A 426 -18.07 17.81 9.36
CA GLY A 426 -17.21 18.73 8.60
C GLY A 426 -15.76 18.30 8.51
N GLY A 427 -15.46 17.04 8.81
CA GLY A 427 -14.14 16.43 8.68
C GLY A 427 -13.27 16.53 9.93
N THR A 428 -12.13 15.83 9.90
CA THR A 428 -11.18 15.71 11.02
C THR A 428 -10.68 17.05 11.54
N GLN A 429 -10.43 18.01 10.65
CA GLN A 429 -9.92 19.32 11.06
C GLN A 429 -10.96 20.10 11.88
N MET A 430 -12.22 20.05 11.48
CA MET A 430 -13.32 20.70 12.21
C MET A 430 -13.45 20.06 13.60
N LEU A 431 -13.48 18.73 13.67
CA LEU A 431 -13.53 17.97 14.93
C LEU A 431 -12.44 18.42 15.91
N ARG A 432 -11.19 18.52 15.43
CA ARG A 432 -10.07 19.03 16.24
C ARG A 432 -10.31 20.48 16.70
N CYS A 433 -10.77 21.36 15.81
CA CYS A 433 -11.03 22.78 16.14
C CYS A 433 -12.09 22.97 17.22
N VAL A 434 -13.10 22.10 17.30
CA VAL A 434 -14.16 22.18 18.33
C VAL A 434 -13.90 21.31 19.57
N GLY A 435 -12.74 20.66 19.63
CA GLY A 435 -12.38 19.75 20.73
C GLY A 435 -13.19 18.45 20.77
N GLY A 436 -13.72 18.02 19.62
CA GLY A 436 -14.43 16.74 19.47
C GLY A 436 -13.46 15.55 19.35
N ASP A 437 -13.94 14.36 19.71
CA ASP A 437 -13.17 13.12 19.59
C ASP A 437 -13.00 12.75 18.10
N VAL A 438 -11.74 12.65 17.66
CA VAL A 438 -11.42 12.10 16.33
C VAL A 438 -11.26 10.58 16.48
N PRO A 439 -12.09 9.76 15.82
CA PRO A 439 -11.95 8.32 15.90
C PRO A 439 -10.57 7.90 15.35
N PRO A 440 -9.89 6.95 16.00
CA PRO A 440 -8.60 6.50 15.52
C PRO A 440 -8.77 5.87 14.13
N PRO A 441 -7.87 6.15 13.19
CA PRO A 441 -7.94 5.54 11.87
C PRO A 441 -7.84 4.00 11.98
N PRO A 442 -8.61 3.24 11.19
CA PRO A 442 -8.79 1.82 11.43
C PRO A 442 -7.51 1.02 11.11
N TYR A 443 -7.22 0.04 11.96
CA TYR A 443 -6.19 -0.97 11.74
C TYR A 443 -6.62 -2.29 12.39
N LEU A 444 -6.55 -3.39 11.63
CA LEU A 444 -6.81 -4.73 12.12
C LEU A 444 -5.52 -5.54 12.15
N SER A 445 -5.20 -6.12 13.31
CA SER A 445 -4.18 -7.16 13.38
C SER A 445 -4.59 -8.38 12.54
N THR A 446 -3.62 -9.24 12.20
CA THR A 446 -3.90 -10.51 11.52
C THR A 446 -4.98 -11.32 12.25
N GLU A 447 -4.91 -11.43 13.57
CA GLU A 447 -5.88 -12.18 14.36
C GLU A 447 -7.28 -11.55 14.30
N ALA A 448 -7.37 -10.23 14.45
CA ALA A 448 -8.64 -9.50 14.39
C ALA A 448 -9.29 -9.64 13.01
N PHE A 449 -8.50 -9.49 11.93
CA PHE A 449 -8.98 -9.69 10.57
C PHE A 449 -9.54 -11.11 10.37
N LEU A 450 -8.80 -12.14 10.78
CA LEU A 450 -9.25 -13.53 10.63
C LEU A 450 -10.46 -13.87 11.48
N ARG A 451 -10.59 -13.27 12.67
CA ARG A 451 -11.77 -13.41 13.52
C ARG A 451 -13.00 -12.84 12.82
N SER A 452 -12.89 -11.64 12.25
CA SER A 452 -13.97 -11.01 11.47
C SER A 452 -14.35 -11.83 10.25
N MET A 453 -13.36 -12.37 9.52
CA MET A 453 -13.61 -13.25 8.37
C MET A 453 -14.39 -14.52 8.75
N LYS A 454 -14.19 -15.05 9.98
CA LYS A 454 -14.86 -16.27 10.48
C LYS A 454 -16.28 -16.02 10.97
N LEU A 455 -16.51 -14.98 11.78
CA LEU A 455 -17.80 -14.68 12.39
C LEU A 455 -18.91 -14.46 11.35
N LEU A 456 -18.55 -13.99 10.16
CA LEU A 456 -19.47 -13.71 9.06
C LEU A 456 -19.66 -14.90 8.10
N SER A 457 -18.92 -15.98 8.34
CA SER A 457 -18.94 -17.22 7.55
C SER A 457 -19.68 -18.37 8.24
N SER A 458 -20.06 -18.19 9.51
CA SER A 458 -21.01 -19.00 10.28
C SER A 458 -22.40 -18.43 10.13
#